data_AF-A0A821FZ96-F1
#
_entry.id   AF-A0A821FZ96-F1
#
_cell.length_a   1.000
_cell.length_b   1.000
_cell.length_c   1.000
_cell.angle_alpha   90.00
_cell.angle_beta   90.00
_cell.angle_gamma   90.00
#
_symmetry.space_group_name_H-M   'P 1'
#
loop_
_entity.id
_entity.type
_entity.pdbx_description
1 polymer ?
#
loop_
_entity_poly.entity_id
_entity_poly.type
_entity_poly.pdbx_seq_one_letter_code
_entity_poly.pdbx_strand_id
1 'polypeptide(L)'
;MASTAHPNRVRDVRASYDGQYLFTSGELDNIVHMLRFNPHLLLAQAQLDGKDLISFYKLLEGRREGKFFKEMTDLFYYSQLRFQDIYRYDRREVTPKIPSSKISFVMRALGYYPTE
;
A
#
# COMPACT_ATOMS: atom_id res chain seq x y z
N MET A 1 27.47 3.90 19.13
CA MET A 1 26.55 3.56 18.01
C MET A 1 25.17 4.04 18.41
N ALA A 2 24.60 5.02 17.71
CA ALA A 2 23.24 5.48 17.96
C ALA A 2 22.27 4.55 17.21
N SER A 3 21.42 3.82 17.93
CA SER A 3 20.34 3.06 17.31
C SER A 3 19.33 4.04 16.75
N THR A 4 19.10 4.01 15.44
CA THR A 4 18.08 4.81 14.76
C THR A 4 16.67 4.21 14.89
N ALA A 5 16.53 3.10 15.63
CA ALA A 5 15.28 2.39 15.82
C ALA A 5 15.12 1.85 17.25
N HIS A 6 13.89 1.44 17.58
CA HIS A 6 13.58 0.70 18.79
C HIS A 6 14.41 -0.60 18.85
N PRO A 7 15.07 -0.93 19.98
CA PRO A 7 15.79 -2.19 20.14
C PRO A 7 14.88 -3.43 20.07
N ASN A 8 13.57 -3.23 20.30
CA ASN A 8 12.54 -4.26 20.30
C ASN A 8 11.45 -3.93 19.27
N ARG A 9 10.25 -4.50 19.47
CA ARG A 9 9.09 -4.27 18.61
C ARG A 9 8.57 -2.83 18.72
N VAL A 10 8.19 -2.27 17.57
CA VAL A 10 7.43 -1.03 17.49
C VAL A 10 5.97 -1.32 17.85
N ARG A 11 5.46 -0.61 18.85
CA ARG A 11 4.08 -0.74 19.35
C ARG A 11 3.10 0.07 18.52
N ASP A 12 3.42 1.33 18.23
CA ASP A 12 2.56 2.22 17.45
C ASP A 12 3.38 3.20 16.62
N VAL A 13 2.79 3.67 15.53
CA VAL A 13 3.36 4.64 14.60
C VAL A 13 2.30 5.68 14.23
N ARG A 14 2.61 6.97 14.42
CA ARG A 14 1.68 8.08 14.12
C ARG A 14 2.38 9.21 13.38
N ALA A 15 1.72 9.79 12.38
CA ALA A 15 2.20 11.00 11.71
C ALA A 15 1.74 12.26 12.46
N SER A 16 2.54 13.33 12.40
CA SER A 16 2.11 14.66 12.78
C SER A 16 1.01 15.17 11.86
N TYR A 17 0.23 16.15 12.34
CA TYR A 17 -0.86 16.75 11.57
C TYR A 17 -0.41 17.35 10.23
N ASP A 18 0.81 17.93 10.19
CA ASP A 18 1.41 18.52 9.00
C ASP A 18 2.13 17.50 8.10
N GLY A 19 2.18 16.22 8.50
CA GLY A 19 2.84 15.15 7.75
C GLY A 19 4.36 15.33 7.58
N GLN A 20 5.02 16.13 8.42
CA GLN A 20 6.47 16.34 8.37
C GLN A 20 7.24 15.44 9.34
N TYR A 21 6.55 14.87 10.33
CA TYR A 21 7.12 14.03 11.37
C TYR A 21 6.36 12.72 11.53
N LEU A 22 7.11 11.66 11.81
CA LEU A 22 6.60 10.35 12.16
C LEU A 22 7.08 10.01 13.57
N PHE A 23 6.15 9.65 14.44
CA PHE A 23 6.41 9.21 15.80
C PHE A 23 6.30 7.70 15.85
N THR A 24 7.32 7.04 16.39
CA THR A 24 7.28 5.60 16.67
C THR A 24 7.44 5.39 18.17
N SER A 25 6.60 4.53 18.76
CA SER A 25 6.72 4.11 20.16
C SER A 25 7.14 2.65 20.23
N GLY A 26 8.09 2.33 21.10
CA GLY A 26 8.50 0.95 21.34
C GLY A 26 7.64 0.30 22.40
N GLU A 27 7.59 -1.02 22.38
CA GLU A 27 6.75 -1.79 23.31
C GLU A 27 7.34 -1.85 24.72
N LEU A 28 8.65 -2.07 24.82
CA LEU A 28 9.36 -2.39 26.09
C LEU A 28 10.49 -1.43 26.42
N ASP A 29 10.83 -0.52 25.51
CA ASP A 29 11.94 0.42 25.69
C ASP A 29 11.51 1.74 26.32
N ASN A 30 10.20 2.00 26.44
CA ASN A 30 9.62 3.27 26.90
C ASN A 30 10.17 4.49 26.15
N ILE A 31 10.63 4.30 24.91
CA ILE A 31 11.18 5.36 24.07
C ILE A 31 10.15 5.71 23.00
N VAL A 32 10.10 7.00 22.67
CA VAL A 32 9.41 7.49 21.49
C VAL A 32 10.44 8.15 20.59
N HIS A 33 10.54 7.71 19.34
CA HIS A 33 11.36 8.39 18.33
C HIS A 33 10.49 9.36 17.53
N MET A 34 11.03 10.55 17.26
CA MET A 34 10.47 11.51 16.33
C MET A 34 11.37 11.59 15.10
N LEU A 35 10.85 11.15 13.96
CA LEU A 35 11.56 11.09 12.69
C LEU A 35 11.01 12.18 11.79
N ARG A 36 11.87 13.11 11.36
CA ARG A 36 11.49 14.05 10.29
C ARG A 36 11.53 13.30 8.97
N PHE A 37 10.43 13.32 8.23
CA PHE A 37 10.36 12.73 6.89
C PHE A 37 9.89 13.78 5.89
N ASN A 38 10.45 13.72 4.67
CA ASN A 38 10.03 14.59 3.58
C ASN A 38 9.27 13.76 2.54
N PRO A 39 7.93 13.87 2.47
CA PRO A 39 7.15 13.09 1.50
C PRO A 39 7.51 13.41 0.06
N HIS A 40 7.97 14.64 -0.23
CA HIS A 40 8.36 15.03 -1.59
C HIS A 40 9.61 14.28 -2.06
N LEU A 41 10.57 13.98 -1.16
CA LEU A 41 11.74 13.17 -1.52
C LEU A 41 11.35 11.74 -1.81
N LEU A 42 10.41 11.17 -1.04
CA LEU A 42 9.87 9.82 -1.29
C LEU A 42 9.17 9.74 -2.65
N LEU A 43 8.36 10.75 -2.98
CA LEU A 43 7.69 10.82 -4.29
C LEU A 43 8.68 11.04 -5.43
N ALA A 44 9.66 11.91 -5.26
CA ALA A 44 10.71 12.12 -6.25
C ALA A 44 11.53 10.84 -6.47
N GLN A 45 11.86 10.13 -5.39
CA GLN A 45 12.55 8.85 -5.48
C GLN A 45 11.67 7.81 -6.18
N ALA A 46 10.38 7.72 -5.87
CA ALA A 46 9.44 6.86 -6.59
C ALA A 46 9.37 7.17 -8.10
N GLN A 47 9.52 8.44 -8.49
CA GLN A 47 9.59 8.84 -9.90
C GLN A 47 10.93 8.49 -10.58
N LEU A 48 12.03 8.46 -9.81
CA LEU A 48 13.36 8.14 -10.30
C LEU A 48 13.64 6.63 -10.35
N ASP A 49 13.01 5.84 -9.47
CA ASP A 49 13.32 4.41 -9.24
C ASP A 49 12.83 3.46 -10.34
N GLY A 50 12.51 3.97 -11.53
CA GLY A 50 12.19 3.19 -12.73
C GLY A 50 10.83 3.52 -13.34
N LYS A 51 10.55 2.91 -14.50
CA LYS A 51 9.23 2.98 -15.15
C LYS A 51 8.23 2.09 -14.39
N ASP A 52 7.11 2.68 -14.01
CA ASP A 52 5.93 2.00 -13.46
C ASP A 52 6.14 1.36 -12.07
N LEU A 53 5.31 0.35 -11.76
CA LEU A 53 5.19 -0.25 -10.42
C LEU A 53 6.29 -1.26 -10.08
N ILE A 54 7.30 -1.44 -10.94
CA ILE A 54 8.27 -2.54 -10.85
C ILE A 54 9.05 -2.51 -9.53
N SER A 55 9.47 -1.34 -9.07
CA SER A 55 10.23 -1.18 -7.83
C SER A 55 9.39 -1.48 -6.58
N PHE A 56 8.08 -1.24 -6.65
CA PHE A 56 7.14 -1.53 -5.56
C PHE A 56 6.84 -3.02 -5.41
N TYR A 57 6.99 -3.84 -6.46
CA TYR A 57 6.79 -5.30 -6.33
C TYR A 57 7.74 -5.95 -5.35
N LYS A 58 8.91 -5.35 -5.08
CA LYS A 58 9.85 -5.84 -4.06
C LYS A 58 9.30 -5.72 -2.64
N LEU A 59 8.32 -4.84 -2.41
CA LEU A 59 7.67 -4.64 -1.12
C LEU A 59 6.59 -5.67 -0.83
N LEU A 60 6.13 -6.40 -1.85
CA LEU A 60 5.09 -7.42 -1.70
C LEU A 60 5.69 -8.74 -1.23
N GLU A 61 4.97 -9.44 -0.35
CA GLU A 61 5.32 -10.79 0.06
C GLU A 61 5.27 -11.74 -1.16
N GLY A 62 6.36 -12.47 -1.39
CA GLY A 62 6.52 -13.28 -2.60
C GLY A 62 6.74 -12.47 -3.89
N ARG A 63 6.84 -11.14 -3.80
CA ARG A 63 7.07 -10.23 -4.93
C ARG A 63 6.01 -10.37 -6.03
N ARG A 64 6.38 -10.10 -7.29
CA ARG A 64 5.49 -10.20 -8.47
C ARG A 64 4.96 -11.61 -8.72
N GLU A 65 5.71 -12.65 -8.34
CA GLU A 65 5.31 -14.05 -8.53
C GLU A 65 4.57 -14.62 -7.31
N GLY A 66 4.42 -13.81 -6.26
CA GLY A 66 3.81 -14.20 -5.00
C GLY A 66 2.31 -14.44 -5.15
N LYS A 67 1.79 -15.31 -4.29
CA LYS A 67 0.35 -15.59 -4.19
C LYS A 67 -0.46 -14.31 -3.97
N PHE A 68 0.05 -13.40 -3.13
CA PHE A 68 -0.60 -12.12 -2.84
C PHE A 68 -0.77 -11.24 -4.08
N PHE A 69 0.25 -11.13 -4.93
CA PHE A 69 0.17 -10.35 -6.17
C PHE A 69 -0.86 -10.94 -7.14
N LYS A 70 -0.90 -12.28 -7.25
CA LYS A 70 -1.89 -12.98 -8.07
C LYS A 70 -3.31 -12.71 -7.57
N GLU A 71 -3.55 -12.83 -6.28
CA GLU A 71 -4.84 -12.56 -5.65
C GLU A 71 -5.31 -11.11 -5.86
N MET A 72 -4.41 -10.14 -5.72
CA MET A 72 -4.69 -8.73 -6.02
C MET A 72 -5.10 -8.55 -7.48
N THR A 73 -4.41 -9.22 -8.41
CA THR A 73 -4.73 -9.17 -9.85
C THR A 73 -6.10 -9.77 -10.15
N ASP A 74 -6.43 -10.92 -9.55
CA ASP A 74 -7.70 -11.60 -9.72
C ASP A 74 -8.87 -10.75 -9.19
N LEU A 75 -8.70 -10.13 -8.01
CA LEU A 75 -9.70 -9.22 -7.43
C LEU A 75 -9.85 -7.93 -8.22
N PHE A 76 -8.75 -7.38 -8.75
CA PHE A 76 -8.80 -6.23 -9.65
C PHE A 76 -9.62 -6.57 -10.90
N TYR A 77 -9.34 -7.70 -11.54
CA TYR A 77 -10.11 -8.17 -12.69
C TYR A 77 -11.59 -8.42 -12.34
N TYR A 78 -11.87 -9.08 -11.22
CA TYR A 78 -13.24 -9.30 -10.76
C TYR A 78 -13.99 -7.99 -10.51
N SER A 79 -13.33 -6.96 -9.99
CA SER A 79 -13.93 -5.64 -9.80
C SER A 79 -14.36 -4.98 -11.12
N GLN A 80 -13.63 -5.23 -12.21
CA GLN A 80 -13.99 -4.77 -13.55
C GLN A 80 -15.20 -5.52 -14.10
N LEU A 81 -15.27 -6.84 -13.89
CA LEU A 81 -16.43 -7.63 -14.26
C LEU A 81 -17.70 -7.13 -13.55
N ARG A 82 -17.59 -6.84 -12.25
CA ARG A 82 -18.68 -6.25 -11.45
C ARG A 82 -19.10 -4.88 -11.96
N PHE A 83 -18.15 -4.09 -12.46
CA PHE A 83 -18.43 -2.74 -12.95
C PHE A 83 -19.09 -2.74 -14.34
N GLN A 84 -18.73 -3.69 -15.21
CA GLN A 84 -19.26 -3.80 -16.58
C GLN A 84 -20.51 -4.68 -16.70
N ASP A 85 -21.09 -5.06 -15.56
CA ASP A 85 -22.12 -6.10 -15.42
C ASP A 85 -21.59 -7.51 -15.73
N ILE A 86 -21.65 -8.39 -14.73
CA ILE A 86 -21.12 -9.76 -14.80
C ILE A 86 -21.88 -10.59 -15.83
N TYR A 87 -23.16 -10.27 -16.05
CA TYR A 87 -24.06 -11.05 -16.93
C TYR A 87 -24.04 -10.59 -18.39
N ARG A 88 -23.22 -9.58 -18.71
CA ARG A 88 -23.13 -9.07 -20.07
C ARG A 88 -22.44 -10.08 -20.99
N TYR A 89 -23.05 -10.33 -22.15
CA TYR A 89 -22.56 -11.24 -23.20
C TYR A 89 -21.67 -10.56 -24.26
N ASP A 90 -21.59 -9.23 -24.24
CA ASP A 90 -20.75 -8.45 -25.15
C ASP A 90 -19.26 -8.60 -24.82
N ARG A 91 -18.39 -8.16 -25.75
CA ARG A 91 -16.96 -8.04 -25.50
C ARG A 91 -16.70 -7.15 -24.28
N ARG A 92 -15.94 -7.69 -23.33
CA ARG A 92 -15.53 -7.00 -22.10
C ARG A 92 -14.29 -6.15 -22.36
N GLU A 93 -14.24 -4.96 -21.79
CA GLU A 93 -13.08 -4.09 -21.86
C GLU A 93 -12.16 -4.38 -20.68
N VAL A 94 -11.01 -4.99 -20.92
CA VAL A 94 -9.99 -5.17 -19.88
C VAL A 94 -9.05 -3.97 -19.95
N THR A 95 -9.03 -3.18 -18.88
CA THR A 95 -8.16 -2.00 -18.78
C THR A 95 -7.22 -2.14 -17.60
N PRO A 96 -6.09 -1.42 -17.54
CA PRO A 96 -5.26 -1.37 -16.33
C PRO A 96 -5.84 -0.41 -15.27
N LYS A 97 -7.14 -0.09 -15.31
CA LYS A 97 -7.76 0.94 -14.47
C LYS A 97 -9.07 0.43 -13.84
N ILE A 98 -9.35 0.89 -12.63
CA ILE A 98 -10.65 0.74 -11.97
C ILE A 98 -11.11 2.11 -11.45
N PRO A 99 -12.42 2.35 -11.31
CA PRO A 99 -12.90 3.55 -10.64
C PRO A 99 -12.40 3.61 -9.19
N SER A 100 -12.09 4.81 -8.70
CA SER A 100 -11.62 5.02 -7.33
C SER A 100 -12.62 4.50 -6.28
N SER A 101 -13.93 4.59 -6.56
CA SER A 101 -14.99 4.04 -5.70
C SER A 101 -14.92 2.52 -5.52
N LYS A 102 -14.16 1.80 -6.34
CA LYS A 102 -13.97 0.34 -6.23
C LYS A 102 -12.75 -0.06 -5.41
N ILE A 103 -11.81 0.86 -5.16
CA ILE A 103 -10.58 0.57 -4.42
C ILE A 103 -10.90 0.03 -3.02
N SER A 104 -11.81 0.68 -2.28
CA SER A 104 -12.19 0.23 -0.94
C SER A 104 -12.81 -1.17 -0.92
N PHE A 105 -13.47 -1.61 -2.00
CA PHE A 105 -14.01 -2.96 -2.09
C PHE A 105 -12.92 -4.00 -2.38
N VAL A 106 -11.97 -3.69 -3.27
CA VAL A 106 -10.82 -4.55 -3.55
C VAL A 106 -9.95 -4.72 -2.31
N MET A 107 -9.66 -3.63 -1.60
CA MET A 107 -8.89 -3.66 -0.36
C MET A 107 -9.57 -4.52 0.71
N ARG A 108 -10.89 -4.39 0.88
CA ARG A 108 -11.66 -5.22 1.82
C ARG A 108 -11.63 -6.69 1.46
N ALA A 109 -11.71 -7.03 0.17
CA ALA A 109 -11.60 -8.40 -0.29
C ALA A 109 -10.20 -9.01 -0.05
N LEU A 110 -9.15 -8.17 -0.05
CA LEU A 110 -7.79 -8.54 0.38
C LEU A 110 -7.61 -8.61 1.90
N GLY A 111 -8.66 -8.34 2.69
CA GLY A 111 -8.61 -8.34 4.16
C GLY A 111 -8.14 -7.01 4.78
N TYR A 112 -7.97 -5.96 3.98
CA TYR A 112 -7.61 -4.62 4.48
C TYR A 112 -8.83 -3.69 4.49
N TYR A 113 -9.10 -3.08 5.65
CA TYR A 113 -10.27 -2.22 5.86
C TYR A 113 -9.81 -0.77 5.99
N PRO A 114 -9.72 0.00 4.88
CA PRO A 114 -9.40 1.42 4.97
C PRO A 114 -10.50 2.13 5.77
N THR A 115 -10.08 3.01 6.67
CA THR A 115 -11.00 3.96 7.32
C THR A 115 -11.43 4.98 6.26
N GLU A 116 -12.75 5.14 6.10
CA GLU A 116 -13.33 6.16 5.21
C GLU A 116 -13.27 7.55 5.82
#